data_AF-A0A520GTJ5-F1
#
_entry.id   AF-A0A520GTJ5-F1
#
_cell.length_a   1.000
_cell.length_b   1.000
_cell.length_c   1.000
_cell.angle_alpha   90.00
_cell.angle_beta   90.00
_cell.angle_gamma   90.00
#
_symmetry.space_group_name_H-M   'P 1'
#
loop_
_entity.id
_entity.type
_entity.pdbx_description
1 polymer ?
#
loop_
_entity_poly.entity_id
_entity_poly.type
_entity_poly.pdbx_seq_one_letter_code
_entity_poly.pdbx_strand_id
1 'polypeptide(L)'
;MAPRVLTALALALTVALSGCATRWVVDSQVRSFSELPADAAARAPVAYRFERLPSQQQGPEFARQADALEAFAMPALDAAGLRRDDAAARYSVQIGARVTRVLSPWDDPWLNGGWGWGGLGYGRPYYGR
;
A
#
# COMPACT_ATOMS: atom_id res chain seq x y z
N MET A 1 9.97 -39.94 -35.71
CA MET A 1 9.46 -39.76 -34.32
C MET A 1 9.96 -38.48 -33.65
N ALA A 2 11.20 -38.02 -33.94
CA ALA A 2 11.77 -36.79 -33.37
C ALA A 2 10.96 -35.48 -33.47
N PRO A 3 10.27 -35.14 -34.58
CA PRO A 3 9.62 -33.82 -34.70
C PRO A 3 8.39 -33.68 -33.79
N ARG A 4 7.68 -34.79 -33.52
CA ARG A 4 6.51 -34.82 -32.63
C ARG A 4 6.90 -34.61 -31.16
N VAL A 5 8.06 -35.14 -30.76
CA VAL A 5 8.62 -34.99 -29.41
C VAL A 5 9.09 -33.55 -29.18
N LEU A 6 9.72 -32.94 -30.19
CA LEU A 6 10.14 -31.54 -30.16
C LEU A 6 8.96 -30.57 -30.00
N THR A 7 7.86 -30.79 -30.74
CA THR A 7 6.64 -29.98 -30.56
C THR A 7 6.00 -30.16 -29.19
N ALA A 8 5.98 -31.37 -28.65
CA ALA A 8 5.42 -31.62 -27.31
C ALA A 8 6.25 -30.94 -26.21
N LEU A 9 7.58 -30.99 -26.33
CA LEU A 9 8.49 -30.34 -25.39
C LEU A 9 8.37 -28.81 -25.46
N ALA A 10 8.27 -28.24 -26.66
CA ALA A 10 8.06 -26.81 -26.85
C ALA A 10 6.73 -26.35 -26.22
N LEU A 11 5.66 -27.12 -26.41
CA LEU A 11 4.35 -26.83 -25.82
C LEU A 11 4.42 -26.86 -24.28
N ALA A 12 5.05 -27.88 -23.71
CA ALA A 12 5.25 -28.00 -22.26
C ALA A 12 6.04 -26.82 -21.69
N LEU A 13 7.08 -26.37 -22.41
CA LEU A 13 7.90 -25.23 -22.00
C LEU A 13 7.06 -23.93 -21.99
N THR A 14 6.25 -23.68 -23.03
CA THR A 14 5.40 -22.49 -23.08
C THR A 14 4.37 -22.44 -21.96
N VAL A 15 3.78 -23.59 -21.60
CA VAL A 15 2.85 -23.70 -20.47
C VAL A 15 3.58 -23.42 -19.15
N ALA A 16 4.77 -23.98 -18.95
CA ALA A 16 5.57 -23.75 -17.75
C ALA A 16 5.96 -22.26 -17.58
N LEU A 17 6.41 -21.59 -18.65
CA LEU A 17 6.77 -20.16 -18.60
C LEU A 17 5.57 -19.26 -18.37
N SER A 18 4.39 -19.62 -18.89
CA SER A 18 3.17 -18.83 -18.68
C SER A 18 2.71 -18.80 -17.22
N GLY A 19 3.03 -19.82 -16.43
CA GLY A 19 2.79 -19.83 -14.98
C GLY A 19 3.68 -18.85 -14.21
N CYS A 20 4.91 -18.62 -14.67
CA CYS A 20 5.86 -17.69 -14.04
C CYS A 20 5.52 -16.21 -14.30
N ALA A 21 4.64 -15.91 -15.26
CA ALA A 21 4.18 -14.55 -15.55
C ALA A 21 2.96 -14.13 -14.69
N THR A 22 2.59 -14.93 -13.68
CA THR A 22 1.44 -14.64 -12.81
C THR A 22 1.76 -13.42 -11.94
N ARG A 23 1.23 -12.28 -12.37
CA ARG A 23 1.36 -10.98 -11.72
C ARG A 23 0.38 -10.92 -10.56
N TRP A 24 0.90 -10.83 -9.34
CA TRP A 24 0.12 -10.49 -8.16
C TRP A 24 -0.45 -9.08 -8.33
N VAL A 25 -1.77 -8.98 -8.46
CA VAL A 25 -2.48 -7.70 -8.48
C VAL A 25 -2.74 -7.33 -7.02
N VAL A 26 -2.07 -6.30 -6.53
CA VAL A 26 -2.35 -5.70 -5.22
C VAL A 26 -3.49 -4.69 -5.43
N ASP A 27 -4.71 -5.08 -5.10
CA ASP A 27 -5.87 -4.20 -5.15
C ASP A 27 -5.79 -3.20 -3.98
N SER A 28 -5.81 -1.91 -4.29
CA SER A 28 -5.77 -0.83 -3.29
C SER A 28 -7.14 -0.15 -3.26
N GLN A 29 -8.01 -0.55 -2.33
CA GLN A 29 -9.28 0.15 -2.09
C GLN A 29 -9.05 1.39 -1.23
N VAL A 30 -9.17 2.57 -1.84
CA VAL A 30 -9.20 3.86 -1.14
C VAL A 30 -10.66 4.22 -0.88
N ARG A 31 -11.05 4.37 0.40
CA ARG A 31 -12.38 4.88 0.80
C ARG A 31 -12.19 6.19 1.57
N SER A 32 -12.76 7.28 1.08
CA SER A 32 -12.81 8.56 1.78
C SER A 32 -14.24 8.86 2.22
N PHE A 33 -14.45 9.06 3.52
CA PHE A 33 -15.70 9.59 4.05
C PHE A 33 -15.44 11.05 4.46
N SER A 34 -16.14 11.99 3.83
CA SER A 34 -16.07 13.39 4.19
C SER A 34 -17.17 13.70 5.19
N GLU A 35 -16.80 14.05 6.43
CA GLU A 35 -17.72 14.59 7.44
C GLU A 35 -17.86 16.13 7.32
N LEU A 36 -17.26 16.74 6.29
CA LEU A 36 -17.42 18.18 6.06
C LEU A 36 -18.90 18.48 5.84
N PRO A 37 -19.51 19.36 6.65
CA PRO A 37 -20.88 19.76 6.42
C PRO A 37 -20.97 20.42 5.03
N ALA A 38 -22.03 20.12 4.29
CA ALA A 38 -22.15 20.46 2.86
C ALA A 38 -22.00 21.97 2.57
N ASP A 39 -22.22 22.82 3.56
CA ASP A 39 -22.04 24.27 3.53
C ASP A 39 -20.56 24.71 3.59
N ALA A 40 -19.64 23.86 4.01
CA ALA A 40 -18.20 24.11 3.96
C ALA A 40 -17.65 23.99 2.52
N ALA A 41 -18.16 23.03 1.73
CA ALA A 41 -17.80 22.86 0.32
C ALA A 41 -18.34 24.01 -0.56
N ALA A 42 -19.47 24.61 -0.19
CA ALA A 42 -20.07 25.74 -0.91
C ALA A 42 -19.32 27.08 -0.75
N ARG A 43 -18.33 27.17 0.16
CA ARG A 43 -17.57 28.40 0.48
C ARG A 43 -16.13 28.37 -0.04
N ALA A 44 -15.91 27.77 -1.20
CA ALA A 44 -14.60 27.70 -1.83
C ALA A 44 -13.96 29.10 -2.06
N PRO A 45 -12.63 29.22 -1.99
CA PRO A 45 -11.68 28.22 -1.52
C PRO A 45 -11.49 28.29 0.00
N VAL A 46 -11.57 27.13 0.64
CA VAL A 46 -11.29 26.99 2.06
C VAL A 46 -9.78 26.80 2.25
N ALA A 47 -9.15 27.76 2.93
CA ALA A 47 -7.72 27.77 3.19
C ALA A 47 -7.31 26.70 4.23
N TYR A 48 -6.26 25.93 3.92
CA TYR A 48 -5.70 24.93 4.83
C TYR A 48 -4.17 25.01 4.93
N ARG A 49 -3.61 24.50 6.04
CA ARG A 49 -2.17 24.22 6.20
C ARG A 49 -1.92 22.77 6.58
N PHE A 50 -0.78 22.23 6.20
CA PHE A 50 -0.34 20.92 6.70
C PHE A 50 0.18 21.03 8.13
N GLU A 51 -0.25 20.09 8.96
CA GLU A 51 0.19 20.00 10.36
C GLU A 51 1.10 18.77 10.53
N ARG A 52 2.30 19.02 11.05
CA ARG A 52 3.34 18.01 11.28
C ARG A 52 3.53 17.80 12.78
N LEU A 53 3.12 16.63 13.26
CA LEU A 53 3.35 16.20 14.64
C LEU A 53 4.85 16.16 14.99
N PRO A 54 5.26 16.55 16.22
CA PRO A 54 6.65 16.47 16.66
C PRO A 54 7.25 15.06 16.57
N SER A 55 6.44 14.02 16.80
CA SER A 55 6.85 12.62 16.68
C SER A 55 7.17 12.20 15.24
N GLN A 56 6.58 12.87 14.26
CA GLN A 56 6.83 12.60 12.83
C GLN A 56 8.05 13.37 12.28
N GLN A 57 8.66 14.24 13.08
CA GLN A 57 9.85 15.01 12.68
C GLN A 57 11.15 14.37 13.17
N GLN A 58 11.08 13.21 13.84
CA GLN A 58 12.24 12.54 14.41
C GLN A 58 13.01 11.73 13.37
N GLY A 59 13.64 12.42 12.42
CA GLY A 59 14.60 11.82 11.49
C GLY A 59 14.49 12.36 10.07
N PRO A 60 15.60 12.47 9.33
CA PRO A 60 15.61 12.96 7.94
C PRO A 60 14.87 12.02 6.96
N GLU A 61 14.63 10.76 7.32
CA GLU A 61 13.79 9.84 6.57
C GLU A 61 12.29 10.15 6.74
N PHE A 62 11.85 10.46 7.95
CA PHE A 62 10.45 10.78 8.23
C PHE A 62 10.04 12.09 7.59
N ALA A 63 10.93 13.10 7.60
CA ALA A 63 10.68 14.37 6.90
C ALA A 63 10.47 14.17 5.39
N ARG A 64 11.33 13.39 4.72
CA ARG A 64 11.18 13.06 3.29
C ARG A 64 9.90 12.28 3.01
N GLN A 65 9.52 11.38 3.90
CA GLN A 65 8.29 10.59 3.75
C GLN A 65 7.04 11.47 3.95
N ALA A 66 7.07 12.41 4.89
CA ALA A 66 6.02 13.41 5.06
C ALA A 66 5.87 14.30 3.82
N ASP A 67 6.98 14.80 3.26
CA ASP A 67 6.96 15.61 2.03
C ASP A 67 6.32 14.83 0.86
N ALA A 68 6.66 13.55 0.70
CA ALA A 68 6.08 12.69 -0.32
C ALA A 68 4.57 12.49 -0.11
N LEU A 69 4.14 12.25 1.13
CA LEU A 69 2.73 12.08 1.48
C LEU A 69 1.91 13.36 1.26
N GLU A 70 2.45 14.52 1.62
CA GLU A 70 1.83 15.81 1.35
C GLU A 70 1.67 16.03 -0.16
N ALA A 71 2.69 15.72 -0.95
CA ALA A 71 2.64 15.81 -2.41
C ALA A 71 1.56 14.89 -3.02
N PHE A 72 1.35 13.68 -2.47
CA PHE A 72 0.28 12.79 -2.90
C PHE A 72 -1.12 13.28 -2.51
N ALA A 73 -1.25 13.95 -1.37
CA ALA A 73 -2.54 14.45 -0.88
C ALA A 73 -2.97 15.77 -1.56
N MET A 74 -2.03 16.61 -1.97
CA MET A 74 -2.30 17.92 -2.57
C MET A 74 -3.35 17.88 -3.72
N PRO A 75 -3.24 16.99 -4.73
CA PRO A 75 -4.23 16.92 -5.81
C PRO A 75 -5.64 16.53 -5.33
N ALA A 76 -5.72 15.66 -4.32
CA ALA A 76 -7.01 15.25 -3.75
C ALA A 76 -7.67 16.38 -2.94
N LEU A 77 -6.87 17.19 -2.24
CA LEU A 77 -7.34 18.36 -1.51
C LEU A 77 -7.78 19.47 -2.47
N ASP A 78 -7.04 19.69 -3.56
CA ASP A 78 -7.42 20.65 -4.60
C ASP A 78 -8.74 20.25 -5.29
N ALA A 79 -8.91 18.96 -5.61
CA ALA A 79 -10.16 18.42 -6.14
C ALA A 79 -11.34 18.55 -5.16
N ALA A 80 -11.07 18.61 -3.86
CA ALA A 80 -12.08 18.88 -2.82
C ALA A 80 -12.36 20.38 -2.61
N GLY A 81 -11.73 21.28 -3.38
CA GLY A 81 -11.90 22.73 -3.28
C GLY A 81 -11.13 23.37 -2.12
N LEU A 82 -10.17 22.66 -1.54
CA LEU A 82 -9.28 23.15 -0.49
C LEU A 82 -8.02 23.75 -1.11
N ARG A 83 -7.57 24.90 -0.61
CA ARG A 83 -6.36 25.58 -1.12
C ARG A 83 -5.35 25.76 -0.01
N ARG A 84 -4.09 25.39 -0.29
CA ARG A 84 -3.00 25.55 0.66
C ARG A 84 -2.70 27.03 0.87
N ASP A 85 -2.80 27.47 2.11
CA ASP A 85 -2.41 28.81 2.55
C ASP A 85 -1.88 28.69 3.99
N ASP A 86 -0.56 28.63 4.12
CA ASP A 86 0.09 28.44 5.41
C ASP A 86 0.01 29.70 6.31
N ALA A 87 -0.29 30.87 5.74
CA ALA A 87 -0.39 32.14 6.45
C ALA A 87 -1.80 32.43 6.98
N ALA A 88 -2.84 32.08 6.23
CA ALA A 88 -4.25 32.33 6.56
C ALA A 88 -5.10 31.05 6.59
N ALA A 89 -4.52 29.92 7.01
CA ALA A 89 -5.22 28.65 7.13
C ALA A 89 -6.40 28.70 8.11
N ARG A 90 -7.59 28.33 7.62
CA ARG A 90 -8.78 28.11 8.43
C ARG A 90 -8.84 26.70 9.02
N TYR A 91 -8.20 25.74 8.36
CA TYR A 91 -8.15 24.34 8.78
C TYR A 91 -6.72 23.81 8.79
N SER A 92 -6.44 22.87 9.69
CA SER A 92 -5.21 22.09 9.70
C SER A 92 -5.48 20.69 9.16
N VAL A 93 -4.63 20.25 8.23
CA VAL A 93 -4.69 18.90 7.66
C VAL A 93 -3.52 18.10 8.20
N GLN A 94 -3.82 17.02 8.90
CA GLN A 94 -2.85 16.04 9.36
C GLN A 94 -2.91 14.82 8.45
N ILE A 95 -1.76 14.40 7.92
CA ILE A 95 -1.64 13.22 7.06
C ILE A 95 -0.80 12.16 7.78
N GLY A 96 -1.26 10.92 7.72
CA GLY A 96 -0.53 9.76 8.20
C GLY A 96 -0.62 8.62 7.20
N ALA A 97 0.45 7.83 7.12
CA ALA A 97 0.47 6.59 6.36
C ALA A 97 0.70 5.41 7.30
N ARG A 98 -0.03 4.33 7.09
CA ARG A 98 0.17 3.07 7.81
C ARG A 98 0.53 1.98 6.82
N VAL A 99 1.71 1.40 6.98
CA VAL A 99 2.12 0.21 6.23
C VAL A 99 1.92 -0.99 7.15
N THR A 100 1.16 -1.97 6.69
CA THR A 100 1.00 -3.25 7.39
C THR A 100 1.57 -4.34 6.49
N ARG A 101 2.51 -5.12 7.02
CA ARG A 101 3.08 -6.23 6.28
C ARG A 101 2.10 -7.39 6.32
N VAL A 102 1.50 -7.71 5.18
CA VAL A 102 0.77 -8.96 5.02
C VAL A 102 1.78 -9.98 4.51
N LEU A 103 2.13 -10.95 5.35
CA LEU A 103 2.94 -12.08 4.89
C LEU A 103 2.10 -12.91 3.93
N SER A 104 2.64 -13.18 2.74
CA SER A 104 2.08 -14.23 1.88
C SER A 104 2.12 -15.55 2.65
N PRO A 105 1.07 -16.40 2.56
CA PRO A 105 1.10 -17.73 3.16
C PRO A 105 2.30 -18.58 2.72
N TRP A 106 2.90 -18.28 1.57
CA TRP A 106 4.07 -18.98 1.02
C TRP A 106 5.41 -18.38 1.46
N ASP A 107 5.41 -17.16 2.02
CA ASP A 107 6.59 -16.45 2.56
C ASP A 107 6.69 -16.59 4.09
N ASP A 108 5.94 -17.52 4.71
CA ASP A 108 6.01 -17.81 6.13
C ASP A 108 7.32 -18.55 6.46
N PRO A 109 8.23 -17.95 7.27
CA PRO A 109 9.51 -18.55 7.62
C PRO A 109 9.39 -19.91 8.32
N TRP A 110 8.20 -20.21 8.86
CA TRP A 110 7.89 -21.44 9.58
C TRP A 110 7.21 -22.49 8.67
N LEU A 111 6.65 -22.10 7.53
CA LEU A 111 6.22 -23.04 6.47
C LEU A 111 7.36 -23.39 5.51
N ASN A 112 8.32 -22.49 5.32
CA ASN A 112 9.47 -22.68 4.43
C ASN A 112 10.80 -22.71 5.21
N GLY A 113 10.75 -23.19 6.46
CA GLY A 113 11.90 -23.37 7.33
C GLY A 113 12.82 -24.47 6.79
N GLY A 114 14.07 -24.12 6.54
CA GLY A 114 15.04 -24.94 5.83
C GLY A 114 15.25 -26.35 6.36
N TRP A 115 15.46 -27.26 5.40
CA TRP A 115 16.09 -28.58 5.57
C TRP A 115 15.43 -29.53 6.58
N GLY A 116 14.19 -29.94 6.35
CA GLY A 116 13.55 -30.98 7.14
C GLY A 116 12.55 -31.81 6.33
N TRP A 117 12.97 -33.01 5.92
CA TRP A 117 12.02 -34.06 5.57
C TRP A 117 11.25 -34.44 6.83
N GLY A 118 10.00 -33.99 6.96
CA GLY A 118 9.10 -34.43 8.02
C GLY A 118 8.46 -33.27 8.78
N GLY A 119 7.15 -33.10 8.58
CA GLY A 119 6.40 -32.05 9.25
C GLY A 119 4.89 -32.25 9.19
N LEU A 120 4.41 -33.48 9.37
CA LEU A 120 3.06 -33.69 9.92
C LEU A 120 3.11 -33.18 11.37
N GLY A 121 2.80 -31.90 11.59
CA GLY A 121 3.00 -31.24 12.88
C GLY A 121 1.84 -30.32 13.25
N TYR A 122 1.10 -30.74 14.27
CA TYR A 122 -0.02 -30.06 14.91
C TYR A 122 0.35 -28.66 15.47
N GLY A 123 -0.64 -27.75 15.43
CA GLY A 123 -0.77 -26.68 16.43
C GLY A 123 -0.12 -25.34 16.09
N ARG A 124 -0.92 -24.40 15.58
CA ARG A 124 -0.63 -22.96 15.67
C ARG A 124 -1.01 -22.47 17.08
N PRO A 125 -0.08 -21.93 17.90
CA PRO A 125 -0.48 -21.05 18.97
C PRO A 125 -0.83 -19.69 18.35
N TYR A 126 -2.12 -19.37 18.32
CA TYR A 126 -2.59 -18.03 18.02
C TYR A 126 -2.09 -17.08 19.11
N TYR A 127 -1.07 -16.28 18.81
CA TYR A 127 -0.80 -15.05 19.52
C TYR A 127 -1.07 -13.88 18.58
N GLY A 128 -2.23 -13.26 18.79
CA GLY A 128 -2.52 -11.97 18.19
C GLY A 128 -1.72 -10.88 18.89
N ARG A 129 -1.14 -9.97 18.10
CA ARG A 129 -1.07 -8.51 18.30
C ARG A 129 -0.74 -7.84 16.98
#